data_AF-X0UXZ4-F1
#
_entry.id   AF-X0UXZ4-F1
#
_cell.length_a   1.000
_cell.length_b   1.000
_cell.length_c   1.000
_cell.angle_alpha   90.00
_cell.angle_beta   90.00
_cell.angle_gamma   90.00
#
_symmetry.space_group_name_H-M   'P 1'
#
loop_
_entity.id
_entity.type
_entity.pdbx_description
1 polymer ?
#
loop_
_entity_poly.entity_id
_entity_poly.type
_entity_poly.pdbx_seq_one_letter_code
_entity_poly.pdbx_strand_id
1 'polypeptide(L)'
;MNEVKEKEISLDDIELPEKIPTKFINSRVVVFNPIHASYLYVKRGFFGSPLGINKPRLEYFSKPSELSLIEANYLLEKDEITIYDVKQKKFL
;
A
#
# COMPACT_ATOMS: atom_id res chain seq x y z
N MET A 1 12.90 -25.45 -1.36
CA MET A 1 11.68 -24.62 -1.22
C MET A 1 11.94 -23.74 -0.01
N ASN A 2 12.32 -22.49 -0.22
CA ASN A 2 12.67 -21.60 0.90
C ASN A 2 11.38 -21.06 1.50
N GLU A 3 10.84 -21.81 2.47
CA GLU A 3 9.91 -21.26 3.45
C GLU A 3 10.70 -20.27 4.31
N VAL A 4 10.79 -19.03 3.83
CA VAL A 4 11.04 -17.91 4.72
C VAL A 4 9.84 -17.92 5.65
N LYS A 5 10.02 -18.43 6.87
CA LYS A 5 9.08 -18.24 7.97
C LYS A 5 8.79 -16.75 8.02
N GLU A 6 7.62 -16.36 7.52
CA GLU A 6 7.09 -15.02 7.73
C GLU A 6 7.03 -14.88 9.24
N LYS A 7 8.00 -14.17 9.82
CA LYS A 7 7.88 -13.68 11.19
C LYS A 7 6.54 -12.97 11.21
N GLU A 8 5.65 -13.32 12.15
CA GLU A 8 4.42 -12.56 12.38
C GLU A 8 4.83 -11.11 12.67
N ILE A 9 4.77 -10.27 11.65
CA ILE A 9 5.00 -8.84 11.78
C ILE A 9 3.69 -8.27 12.33
N SER A 10 3.72 -7.88 13.60
CA SER A 10 2.64 -7.10 14.23
C SER A 10 2.52 -5.76 13.50
N LEU A 11 1.33 -5.47 12.97
CA LEU A 11 1.03 -4.18 12.32
C LEU A 11 0.78 -3.06 13.34
N ASP A 12 0.64 -3.38 14.63
CA ASP A 12 0.32 -2.41 15.68
C ASP A 12 1.55 -1.67 16.21
N ASP A 13 2.75 -2.27 16.10
CA ASP A 13 3.99 -1.74 16.67
C ASP A 13 4.89 -1.05 15.63
N ILE A 14 4.32 -0.66 14.49
CA ILE A 14 5.08 -0.13 13.35
C ILE A 14 4.99 1.38 13.29
N GLU A 15 6.14 2.04 13.24
CA GLU A 15 6.22 3.46 12.95
C GLU A 15 5.95 3.70 11.45
N LEU A 16 4.90 4.48 11.17
CA LEU A 16 4.49 4.83 9.82
C LEU A 16 4.83 6.29 9.52
N PRO A 17 5.14 6.63 8.26
CA PRO A 17 5.26 8.02 7.87
C PRO A 17 3.91 8.74 8.01
N GLU A 18 3.95 10.06 8.20
CA GLU A 18 2.74 10.90 8.22
C GLU A 18 1.88 10.71 6.96
N LYS A 19 2.54 10.55 5.80
CA LYS A 19 1.89 10.25 4.52
C LYS A 19 2.55 9.06 3.86
N ILE A 20 1.76 8.07 3.48
CA ILE A 20 2.28 6.87 2.83
C ILE A 20 2.71 7.19 1.39
N PRO A 21 3.98 6.92 1.03
CA PRO A 21 4.47 7.18 -0.32
C PRO A 21 3.91 6.17 -1.32
N THR A 22 3.37 6.68 -2.42
CA THR A 22 2.86 5.88 -3.54
C THR A 22 3.38 6.40 -4.86
N LYS A 23 3.26 5.60 -5.92
CA LYS A 23 3.68 5.98 -7.26
C LYS A 23 2.53 5.79 -8.25
N PHE A 24 2.27 6.81 -9.05
CA PHE A 24 1.39 6.69 -10.21
C PHE A 24 2.18 6.14 -11.39
N ILE A 25 1.75 4.98 -11.88
CA ILE A 25 2.36 4.24 -12.99
C ILE A 25 1.25 3.87 -13.95
N ASN A 26 1.31 4.38 -15.18
CA ASN A 26 0.31 4.20 -16.23
C ASN A 26 -1.10 4.64 -15.81
N SER A 27 -1.90 3.73 -15.26
CA SER A 27 -3.30 3.95 -14.86
C SER A 27 -3.60 3.41 -13.45
N ARG A 28 -2.54 3.24 -12.63
CA ARG A 28 -2.59 2.67 -11.28
C ARG A 28 -1.73 3.50 -10.34
N VAL A 29 -2.16 3.58 -9.08
CA VAL A 29 -1.35 4.10 -7.99
C VAL A 29 -0.89 2.93 -7.15
N VAL A 30 0.41 2.78 -6.94
CA VAL A 30 1.00 1.59 -6.31
C VAL A 30 1.68 1.96 -5.00
N VAL A 31 1.33 1.22 -3.95
CA VAL A 31 1.99 1.23 -2.64
C VAL A 31 3.06 0.14 -2.67
N PHE A 32 4.32 0.53 -2.87
CA PHE A 32 5.40 -0.42 -3.07
C PHE A 32 5.90 -1.08 -1.78
N ASN A 33 5.85 -0.36 -0.65
CA ASN A 33 6.28 -0.91 0.63
C ASN A 33 5.20 -1.88 1.15
N PRO A 34 5.50 -3.19 1.33
CA PRO A 34 4.52 -4.16 1.78
C PRO A 34 3.92 -3.87 3.16
N ILE A 35 4.68 -3.21 4.04
CA ILE A 35 4.21 -2.81 5.37
C ILE A 35 3.11 -1.75 5.23
N HIS A 36 3.34 -0.72 4.42
CA HIS A 36 2.36 0.33 4.19
C HIS A 36 1.12 -0.22 3.46
N ALA A 37 1.34 -1.11 2.48
CA ALA A 37 0.27 -1.78 1.77
C ALA A 37 -0.59 -2.62 2.72
N SER A 38 0.06 -3.40 3.60
CA SER A 38 -0.60 -4.19 4.63
C SER A 38 -1.39 -3.32 5.60
N TYR A 39 -0.81 -2.20 6.03
CA TYR A 39 -1.48 -1.26 6.93
C TYR A 39 -2.74 -0.66 6.28
N LEU A 40 -2.63 -0.17 5.04
CA LEU A 40 -3.76 0.39 4.31
C LEU A 40 -4.91 -0.62 4.15
N TYR A 41 -4.57 -1.88 3.86
CA TYR A 41 -5.56 -2.94 3.71
C TYR A 41 -6.16 -3.39 5.05
N VAL A 42 -5.32 -3.76 6.02
CA VAL A 42 -5.74 -4.44 7.26
C VAL A 42 -6.27 -3.45 8.29
N LYS A 43 -5.67 -2.25 8.40
CA LYS A 43 -5.93 -1.30 9.51
C LYS A 43 -6.71 -0.06 9.06
N ARG A 44 -6.71 0.31 7.78
CA ARG A 44 -7.35 1.54 7.28
C ARG A 44 -8.63 1.31 6.47
N GLY A 45 -9.17 0.09 6.43
CA GLY A 45 -10.47 -0.18 5.82
C GLY A 45 -10.40 -0.75 4.40
N PHE A 46 -9.47 -1.68 4.17
CA PHE A 46 -9.38 -2.49 2.94
C PHE A 46 -8.96 -1.72 1.69
N PHE A 47 -8.12 -0.70 1.83
CA PHE A 47 -7.61 0.04 0.69
C PHE A 47 -6.61 -0.79 -0.13
N GLY A 48 -6.89 -0.88 -1.42
CA GLY A 48 -6.04 -1.49 -2.42
C GLY A 48 -6.16 -3.01 -2.56
N SER A 49 -5.51 -3.51 -3.60
CA SER A 49 -5.51 -4.91 -4.01
C SER A 49 -4.07 -5.45 -4.03
N PRO A 50 -3.68 -6.29 -3.05
CA PRO A 50 -2.34 -6.86 -2.98
C PRO A 50 -2.01 -7.72 -4.19
N LEU A 51 -0.87 -7.44 -4.83
CA LEU A 51 -0.52 -8.08 -6.09
C LEU A 51 -0.25 -9.58 -5.92
N GLY A 52 -1.00 -10.39 -6.68
CA GLY A 52 -0.88 -11.84 -6.70
C GLY A 52 -1.56 -12.55 -5.53
N ILE A 53 -2.35 -11.85 -4.71
CA ILE A 53 -3.08 -12.42 -3.58
C ILE A 53 -4.58 -12.25 -3.79
N ASN A 54 -5.28 -13.32 -4.16
CA ASN A 54 -6.73 -13.27 -4.42
C ASN A 54 -7.58 -13.04 -3.16
N LYS A 55 -7.11 -13.50 -2.00
CA LYS A 55 -7.78 -13.35 -0.71
C LYS A 55 -6.75 -13.07 0.38
N PRO A 56 -6.36 -11.79 0.57
CA PRO A 56 -5.44 -11.44 1.63
C PRO A 56 -6.04 -11.80 2.98
N ARG A 57 -5.21 -12.36 3.86
CA ARG A 57 -5.59 -12.53 5.26
C ARG A 57 -5.58 -11.15 5.94
N LEU A 58 -6.24 -11.04 7.09
CA LEU A 58 -6.29 -9.81 7.89
C LEU A 58 -5.01 -9.65 8.73
N GLU A 59 -3.86 -9.89 8.11
CA GLU A 59 -2.52 -9.87 8.70
C GLU A 59 -1.53 -9.29 7.69
N TYR A 60 -0.27 -9.11 8.12
CA TYR A 60 0.80 -8.64 7.24
C TYR A 60 0.92 -9.52 5.98
N PHE A 61 1.11 -8.87 4.83
CA PHE A 61 1.50 -9.52 3.59
C PHE A 61 2.74 -8.87 2.97
N SER A 62 3.62 -9.71 2.42
CA SER A 62 4.91 -9.31 1.86
C SER A 62 4.84 -8.85 0.39
N LYS A 63 3.72 -8.25 -0.03
CA LYS A 63 3.45 -7.81 -1.41
C LYS A 63 3.07 -6.32 -1.50
N PRO A 64 3.40 -5.64 -2.61
CA PRO A 64 2.85 -4.32 -2.90
C PRO A 64 1.33 -4.40 -3.17
N SER A 65 0.65 -3.26 -3.06
CA SER A 65 -0.79 -3.15 -3.30
C SER A 65 -1.09 -2.06 -4.33
N GLU A 66 -1.99 -2.35 -5.26
CA GLU A 66 -2.53 -1.38 -6.19
C GLU A 66 -3.76 -0.70 -5.61
N LEU A 67 -3.78 0.62 -5.62
CA LEU A 67 -4.98 1.42 -5.36
C LEU A 67 -5.67 1.70 -6.71
N SER A 68 -7.00 1.58 -6.71
CA SER A 68 -7.80 2.20 -7.77
C SER A 68 -7.63 3.72 -7.74
N LEU A 69 -7.91 4.39 -8.86
CA LEU A 69 -7.82 5.86 -8.93
C LEU A 69 -8.78 6.55 -7.96
N ILE A 70 -9.93 5.92 -7.66
CA ILE A 70 -10.92 6.44 -6.72
C ILE A 70 -10.38 6.36 -5.28
N GLU A 71 -9.84 5.21 -4.88
CA GLU A 71 -9.22 5.05 -3.55
C GLU A 71 -8.03 5.99 -3.38
N ALA A 72 -7.17 6.08 -4.39
CA ALA A 72 -6.02 6.97 -4.35
C ALA A 72 -6.43 8.44 -4.23
N ASN A 73 -7.45 8.88 -4.98
CA ASN A 73 -7.99 10.24 -4.85
C ASN A 73 -8.55 10.49 -3.44
N TYR A 74 -9.33 9.54 -2.91
CA TYR A 74 -9.87 9.65 -1.55
C TYR A 74 -8.77 9.79 -0.50
N LEU A 75 -7.76 8.92 -0.54
CA LEU A 75 -6.64 8.96 0.42
C LEU A 75 -5.79 10.23 0.27
N LEU A 76 -5.65 10.75 -0.95
CA LEU A 76 -4.95 12.00 -1.21
C LEU A 76 -5.73 13.20 -0.65
N GLU A 77 -7.05 13.26 -0.83
CA GLU A 77 -7.91 14.29 -0.24
C GLU A 77 -7.92 14.26 1.29
N LYS A 78 -7.68 13.09 1.88
CA LYS A 78 -7.51 12.91 3.33
C LYS A 78 -6.09 13.18 3.83
N ASP A 79 -5.18 13.54 2.93
CA ASP A 79 -3.77 13.81 3.21
C ASP A 79 -3.02 12.60 3.79
N GLU A 80 -3.47 11.37 3.49
CA GLU A 80 -2.93 10.12 4.03
C GLU A 80 -1.85 9.49 3.16
N ILE A 81 -1.80 9.87 1.88
CA ILE A 81 -0.81 9.38 0.92
C ILE A 81 -0.17 10.54 0.15
N THR A 82 1.01 10.28 -0.40
CA THR A 82 1.60 11.11 -1.47
C THR A 82 1.65 10.32 -2.77
N ILE A 83 1.45 10.98 -3.90
CA ILE A 83 1.50 10.34 -5.22
C ILE A 83 2.61 10.96 -6.05
N TYR A 84 3.64 10.17 -6.36
CA TYR A 84 4.68 10.57 -7.32
C TYR A 84 4.36 10.02 -8.72
N ASP A 85 4.14 10.92 -9.69
CA ASP A 85 3.99 10.57 -11.09
C ASP A 85 5.35 10.23 -11.69
N VAL A 86 5.56 8.93 -11.97
CA VAL A 86 6.83 8.41 -12.51
C VAL A 86 7.10 8.92 -13.93
N LYS A 87 6.06 9.16 -14.72
CA LYS A 87 6.18 9.64 -16.11
C LYS A 87 6.54 11.11 -16.15
N GLN A 88 5.90 11.94 -15.31
CA GLN A 88 6.13 13.38 -15.26
C GLN A 88 7.24 13.79 -14.29
N LYS A 89 7.72 12.86 -13.47
CA LYS A 89 8.75 13.06 -12.44
C LYS A 89 8.40 14.16 -11.43
N LYS A 90 7.12 14.22 -11.01
CA LYS A 90 6.61 15.22 -10.07
C LYS A 90 5.60 14.61 -9.09
N PHE A 91 5.36 15.29 -7.97
CA PHE A 91 4.23 14.97 -7.09
C PHE A 91 2.94 15.55 -7.66
N LEU A 92 1.84 14.83 -7.44
CA LEU A 92 0.48 15.28 -7.73
C LEU A 92 -0.14 15.95 -6.50
#